data_AF-A0AAW0AR24-F1
#
_entry.id   AF-A0AAW0AR24-F1
#
_cell.length_a   1.000
_cell.length_b   1.000
_cell.length_c   1.000
_cell.angle_alpha   90.00
_cell.angle_beta   90.00
_cell.angle_gamma   90.00
#
_symmetry.space_group_name_H-M   'P 1'
#
loop_
_entity.id
_entity.type
_entity.pdbx_description
1 polymer ?
#
loop_
_entity_poly.entity_id
_entity_poly.type
_entity_poly.pdbx_seq_one_letter_code
_entity_poly.pdbx_strand_id
1 'polypeptide(L)'
;LLNAFRTHYHRFAAAVTDLSTNPTDATVVARLGDDLDEFAAMVQEHPEVFSSEEFTTLQTSISAMQTDVRLAYQDAVDASHHGHPVLVQSIPSDGPGRPRIQIDPDFLRWAYGHRSTA
;
A
#
# COMPACT_ATOMS: atom_id res chain seq x y z
N LEU A 1 -19.29 -12.86 -9.67
CA LEU A 1 -18.53 -11.61 -9.85
C LEU A 1 -18.84 -10.60 -8.75
N LEU A 2 -20.09 -10.14 -8.62
CA LEU A 2 -20.52 -9.17 -7.60
C LEU A 2 -20.09 -9.49 -6.15
N ASN A 3 -20.29 -10.74 -5.69
CA ASN A 3 -19.85 -11.13 -4.34
C ASN A 3 -18.33 -11.03 -4.15
N ALA A 4 -17.53 -11.27 -5.19
CA ALA A 4 -16.08 -11.14 -5.11
C ALA A 4 -15.67 -9.67 -4.97
N PHE A 5 -16.31 -8.76 -5.72
CA PHE A 5 -16.13 -7.32 -5.57
C PHE A 5 -16.50 -6.84 -4.16
N ARG A 6 -17.62 -7.31 -3.61
CA ARG A 6 -18.02 -6.99 -2.23
C ARG A 6 -17.02 -7.50 -1.19
N THR A 7 -16.52 -8.73 -1.35
CA THR A 7 -15.48 -9.27 -0.47
C THR A 7 -14.19 -8.45 -0.53
N HIS A 8 -13.74 -8.06 -1.72
CA HIS A 8 -12.57 -7.18 -1.89
C HIS A 8 -12.81 -5.80 -1.26
N TYR A 9 -13.96 -5.19 -1.51
CA TYR A 9 -14.34 -3.93 -0.89
C TYR A 9 -14.30 -3.99 0.64
N HIS A 10 -14.89 -5.01 1.25
CA HIS A 10 -14.87 -5.16 2.71
C HIS A 10 -13.46 -5.34 3.26
N ARG A 11 -12.56 -6.00 2.52
CA ARG A 11 -11.15 -6.12 2.89
C ARG A 11 -10.45 -4.77 2.87
N PHE A 12 -10.66 -3.95 1.83
CA PHE A 12 -10.10 -2.60 1.77
C PHE A 12 -10.66 -1.70 2.87
N ALA A 13 -11.98 -1.71 3.09
CA ALA A 13 -12.61 -0.94 4.16
C ALA A 13 -12.05 -1.30 5.54
N ALA A 14 -11.83 -2.59 5.81
CA ALA A 14 -11.20 -3.05 7.05
C ALA A 14 -9.75 -2.59 7.16
N ALA A 15 -8.96 -2.69 6.09
CA ALA A 15 -7.56 -2.28 6.08
C ALA A 15 -7.40 -0.76 6.27
N VAL A 16 -8.23 0.06 5.61
CA VAL A 16 -8.21 1.53 5.76
C VAL A 16 -8.65 1.93 7.16
N THR A 17 -9.66 1.26 7.72
CA THR A 17 -10.06 1.48 9.12
C THR A 17 -8.92 1.12 10.08
N ASP A 18 -8.22 0.01 9.85
CA ASP A 18 -7.10 -0.43 10.68
C ASP A 18 -5.94 0.59 10.67
N LEU A 19 -5.62 1.17 9.50
CA LEU A 19 -4.62 2.24 9.39
C LEU A 19 -4.91 3.45 10.27
N SER A 20 -6.19 3.80 10.45
CA SER A 20 -6.58 4.92 11.31
C SER A 20 -6.35 4.63 12.80
N THR A 21 -6.34 3.35 13.18
CA THR A 21 -6.17 2.90 14.57
C THR A 21 -4.75 2.47 14.90
N ASN A 22 -4.01 1.96 13.92
CA ASN A 22 -2.69 1.36 14.08
C ASN A 22 -1.69 2.07 13.15
N PRO A 23 -0.75 2.86 13.70
CA PRO A 23 0.27 3.51 12.90
C PRO A 23 1.12 2.46 12.19
N THR A 24 1.14 2.52 10.87
CA THR A 24 1.76 1.53 9.99
C THR A 24 2.82 2.21 9.11
N ASP A 25 3.86 1.47 8.72
CA ASP A 25 4.92 1.94 7.84
C ASP A 25 4.36 2.57 6.55
N ALA A 26 4.91 3.71 6.14
CA ALA A 26 4.53 4.43 4.92
C ALA A 26 4.56 3.52 3.67
N THR A 27 5.44 2.52 3.63
CA THR A 27 5.52 1.53 2.56
C THR A 27 4.27 0.65 2.48
N VAL A 28 3.70 0.28 3.63
CA VAL A 28 2.47 -0.53 3.68
C VAL A 28 1.27 0.32 3.28
N VAL A 29 1.23 1.59 3.70
CA VAL A 29 0.17 2.51 3.31
C VAL A 29 0.21 2.80 1.80
N ALA A 30 1.39 3.01 1.23
CA ALA A 30 1.57 3.19 -0.22
C ALA A 30 1.06 1.97 -1.01
N ARG A 31 1.41 0.74 -0.57
CA ARG A 31 0.93 -0.50 -1.19
C ARG A 31 -0.59 -0.62 -1.17
N LEU A 32 -1.21 -0.26 -0.04
CA LEU A 32 -2.67 -0.28 0.07
C LEU A 32 -3.32 0.73 -0.90
N GLY A 33 -2.68 1.88 -1.12
CA GLY A 33 -3.11 2.86 -2.11
C GLY A 33 -3.07 2.32 -3.53
N ASP A 34 -1.93 1.72 -3.92
CA ASP A 34 -1.77 1.12 -5.26
C ASP A 34 -2.82 0.01 -5.51
N ASP A 35 -3.02 -0.89 -4.54
CA ASP A 35 -4.02 -1.97 -4.62
C ASP A 35 -5.46 -1.42 -4.71
N LEU A 36 -5.74 -0.31 -4.02
CA LEU A 36 -7.06 0.35 -4.04
C LEU A 36 -7.32 1.05 -5.38
N ASP A 37 -6.29 1.63 -6.00
CA ASP A 37 -6.37 2.24 -7.32
C ASP A 37 -6.62 1.18 -8.41
N GLU A 38 -5.94 0.03 -8.32
CA GLU A 38 -6.20 -1.11 -9.21
C GLU A 38 -7.63 -1.63 -9.04
N PHE A 39 -8.11 -1.74 -7.79
CA PHE A 39 -9.49 -2.12 -7.52
C PHE A 39 -10.50 -1.11 -8.08
N ALA A 40 -10.22 0.19 -7.94
CA ALA A 40 -11.04 1.25 -8.50
C ALA A 40 -11.14 1.11 -10.03
N ALA A 41 -10.03 0.85 -10.71
CA ALA A 41 -10.01 0.61 -12.16
C ALA A 41 -10.88 -0.62 -12.55
N MET A 42 -10.72 -1.75 -11.85
CA MET A 42 -11.55 -2.94 -12.09
C MET A 42 -13.05 -2.69 -11.89
N VAL A 43 -13.43 -1.89 -10.89
CA VAL A 43 -14.82 -1.51 -10.66
C VAL A 43 -15.36 -0.66 -11.83
N GLN A 44 -14.56 0.26 -12.37
CA GLN A 44 -14.93 1.09 -13.52
C GLN A 44 -15.03 0.30 -14.84
N GLU A 45 -14.30 -0.81 -14.97
CA GLU A 45 -14.36 -1.70 -16.14
C GLU A 45 -15.61 -2.59 -16.14
N HIS A 46 -16.27 -2.75 -14.99
CA HIS A 46 -17.41 -3.64 -14.80
C HIS A 46 -18.65 -2.98 -14.18
N PRO A 47 -19.13 -1.82 -14.67
CA PRO A 47 -20.28 -1.13 -14.11
C PRO A 47 -21.57 -1.93 -14.22
N GLU A 48 -21.71 -2.80 -15.22
CA GLU A 48 -22.89 -3.64 -15.48
C GLU A 48 -23.17 -4.68 -14.40
N VAL A 49 -22.19 -4.93 -13.52
CA VAL A 49 -22.29 -5.91 -12.43
C VAL A 49 -23.03 -5.34 -11.23
N PHE A 50 -23.11 -4.01 -11.13
CA PHE A 50 -23.70 -3.27 -10.03
C PHE A 50 -25.01 -2.61 -10.46
N SER A 51 -25.91 -2.34 -9.51
CA SER A 51 -27.00 -1.41 -9.77
C SER A 51 -26.45 0.02 -9.85
N SER A 52 -27.12 0.93 -10.56
CA SER A 52 -26.67 2.33 -10.67
C SER A 52 -26.48 3.01 -9.31
N GLU A 53 -27.35 2.68 -8.35
CA GLU A 53 -27.26 3.17 -6.97
C GLU A 53 -26.04 2.57 -6.25
N GLU A 54 -25.88 1.24 -6.27
CA GLU A 54 -24.76 0.54 -5.63
C GLU A 54 -23.41 0.99 -6.21
N PHE A 55 -23.34 1.19 -7.52
CA PHE A 55 -22.14 1.67 -8.20
C PHE A 55 -21.76 3.08 -7.76
N THR A 56 -22.73 3.98 -7.65
CA THR A 56 -22.50 5.36 -7.19
C THR A 56 -22.03 5.38 -5.74
N THR A 57 -22.65 4.58 -4.87
CA THR A 57 -22.20 4.42 -3.48
C THR A 57 -20.78 3.86 -3.43
N LEU A 58 -20.48 2.82 -4.20
CA LEU A 58 -19.16 2.19 -4.25
C LEU A 58 -18.07 3.17 -4.72
N GLN A 59 -18.33 3.94 -5.78
CA GLN A 59 -17.40 4.97 -6.25
C GLN A 59 -17.13 6.03 -5.19
N THR A 60 -18.18 6.48 -4.49
CA THR A 60 -18.08 7.48 -3.43
C THR A 60 -17.23 6.94 -2.28
N SER A 61 -17.48 5.70 -1.86
CA SER A 61 -16.73 5.04 -0.80
C SER A 61 -15.27 4.79 -1.18
N ILE A 62 -14.98 4.37 -2.41
CA ILE A 62 -13.60 4.19 -2.90
C ILE A 62 -12.85 5.52 -2.89
N SER A 63 -13.48 6.60 -3.37
CA SER A 63 -12.87 7.94 -3.38
C SER A 63 -12.54 8.44 -1.96
N ALA A 64 -13.43 8.15 -1.01
CA ALA A 64 -13.18 8.45 0.41
C ALA A 64 -11.98 7.64 0.93
N MET A 65 -11.95 6.32 0.70
CA MET A 65 -10.84 5.46 1.11
C MET A 65 -9.49 5.90 0.50
N GLN A 66 -9.46 6.31 -0.77
CA GLN A 66 -8.24 6.83 -1.41
C GLN A 66 -7.74 8.11 -0.71
N THR A 67 -8.67 8.97 -0.30
CA THR A 67 -8.34 10.18 0.46
C THR A 67 -7.75 9.82 1.82
N ASP A 68 -8.36 8.87 2.53
CA ASP A 68 -7.91 8.41 3.84
C ASP A 68 -6.51 7.77 3.77
N VAL A 69 -6.28 6.91 2.78
CA VAL A 69 -4.96 6.29 2.54
C VAL A 69 -3.90 7.34 2.26
N ARG A 70 -4.22 8.37 1.46
CA ARG A 70 -3.29 9.45 1.15
C ARG A 70 -2.92 10.26 2.39
N LEU A 71 -3.89 10.57 3.25
CA LEU A 71 -3.63 11.25 4.52
C LEU A 71 -2.78 10.38 5.45
N ALA A 72 -3.12 9.11 5.61
CA ALA A 72 -2.33 8.16 6.40
C ALA A 72 -0.90 8.00 5.89
N TYR A 73 -0.69 8.07 4.57
CA TYR A 73 0.64 8.02 3.99
C TYR A 73 1.46 9.26 4.35
N GLN A 74 0.85 10.46 4.26
CA GLN A 74 1.49 11.71 4.67
C GLN A 74 1.89 11.66 6.14
N ASP A 75 0.98 11.23 7.01
CA ASP A 75 1.24 11.09 8.45
C ASP A 75 2.39 10.09 8.72
N ALA A 76 2.40 8.95 8.03
CA ALA A 76 3.44 7.93 8.17
C ALA A 76 4.81 8.42 7.68
N VAL A 77 4.83 9.17 6.57
CA VAL A 77 6.05 9.78 6.01
C VAL A 77 6.57 10.88 6.94
N ASP A 78 5.72 11.76 7.44
CA ASP A 78 6.10 12.83 8.37
C ASP A 78 6.60 12.25 9.71
N ALA A 79 5.99 11.17 10.19
CA ALA A 79 6.48 10.42 11.35
C ALA A 79 7.84 9.77 11.06
N SER A 80 8.05 9.21 9.86
CA SER A 80 9.31 8.58 9.47
C SER A 80 10.46 9.59 9.30
N HIS A 81 10.16 10.82 8.85
CA HIS A 81 11.16 11.90 8.77
C HIS A 81 11.77 12.30 10.12
N HIS A 82 11.18 11.87 11.25
CA HIS A 82 11.76 12.05 12.59
C HIS A 82 12.81 10.99 12.98
N GLY A 83 13.03 9.96 12.15
CA GLY A 83 14.08 8.96 12.36
C GLY A 83 14.60 8.43 11.04
N HIS A 84 15.80 8.83 10.63
CA HIS A 84 16.46 8.36 9.41
C HIS A 84 16.38 6.82 9.29
N PRO A 85 15.61 6.25 8.33
CA PRO A 85 15.74 4.83 8.06
C PRO A 85 17.12 4.60 7.46
N VAL A 86 17.94 3.81 8.15
CA VAL A 86 19.25 3.41 7.65
C VAL A 86 19.05 2.35 6.56
N LEU A 87 18.84 2.82 5.32
CA LEU A 87 18.61 1.98 4.13
C LEU A 87 19.81 1.06 3.79
N VAL A 88 20.99 1.39 4.32
CA VAL A 88 22.25 0.68 4.09
C VAL A 88 22.98 0.56 5.43
N GLN A 89 23.02 -0.65 5.99
CA GLN A 89 23.83 -0.94 7.17
C GLN A 89 25.10 -1.65 6.75
N SER A 90 26.26 -1.15 7.19
CA SER A 90 27.53 -1.87 7.10
C SER A 90 27.63 -2.82 8.29
N ILE A 91 27.40 -4.12 8.07
CA ILE A 91 27.64 -5.11 9.11
C ILE A 91 29.16 -5.37 9.18
N PRO A 92 29.79 -5.22 10.36
CA PRO A 92 31.17 -5.67 10.55
C PRO A 92 31.26 -7.18 10.29
N SER A 93 32.14 -7.61 9.39
CA SER A 93 32.46 -9.03 9.28
C SER A 93 33.46 -9.40 10.37
N ASP A 94 33.22 -10.47 11.13
CA ASP A 94 34.09 -11.01 12.19
C ASP A 94 35.43 -11.60 11.68
N GLY A 95 36.02 -11.01 10.64
CA GLY A 95 37.32 -11.41 10.08
C GLY A 95 37.91 -10.34 9.17
N PRO A 96 39.20 -10.44 8.79
CA PRO A 96 39.84 -9.50 7.87
C PRO A 96 39.14 -9.56 6.51
N GLY A 97 38.30 -8.55 6.24
CA GLY A 97 37.46 -8.51 5.04
C GLY A 97 36.63 -7.23 4.99
N ARG A 98 36.21 -6.87 3.78
CA ARG A 98 35.41 -5.67 3.49
C ARG A 98 34.03 -5.81 4.17
N PRO A 99 33.52 -4.76 4.86
CA PRO A 99 32.21 -4.82 5.51
C PRO A 99 31.11 -5.18 4.51
N ARG A 100 30.16 -6.01 4.96
CA ARG A 100 29.02 -6.41 4.12
C ARG A 100 27.97 -5.31 4.18
N ILE A 101 27.56 -4.83 3.02
CA ILE A 101 26.43 -3.91 2.89
C ILE A 101 25.16 -4.74 2.96
N GLN A 102 24.34 -4.53 4.00
CA GLN A 102 22.99 -5.04 4.08
C GLN A 102 22.03 -3.94 3.64
N ILE A 103 21.37 -4.19 2.52
CA ILE A 103 20.22 -3.40 2.05
C ILE A 103 18.97 -4.06 2.64
N ASP A 104 18.00 -3.26 3.05
CA ASP A 104 16.71 -3.73 3.55
C ASP A 104 16.10 -4.81 2.61
N PRO A 105 15.84 -6.04 3.11
CA PRO A 105 15.31 -7.13 2.29
C PRO A 105 13.90 -6.89 1.74
N ASP A 106 13.06 -6.15 2.47
CA ASP A 106 11.70 -5.83 2.06
C ASP A 106 11.69 -4.74 0.99
N PHE A 107 12.62 -3.78 1.08
CA PHE A 107 12.92 -2.85 0.00
C PHE A 107 13.39 -3.56 -1.26
N LEU A 108 14.34 -4.50 -1.15
CA LEU A 108 14.82 -5.27 -2.29
C LEU A 108 13.71 -6.12 -2.92
N ARG A 109 12.88 -6.78 -2.11
CA ARG A 109 11.76 -7.59 -2.61
C ARG A 109 10.76 -6.77 -3.42
N TRP A 110 10.45 -5.55 -2.98
CA TRP A 110 9.63 -4.60 -3.74
C TRP A 110 10.31 -4.15 -5.04
N ALA A 111 11.57 -3.71 -4.97
CA ALA A 111 12.30 -3.20 -6.12
C ALA A 111 12.43 -4.25 -7.23
N TYR A 112 12.54 -5.54 -6.88
CA TYR A 112 12.52 -6.63 -7.84
C TYR A 112 11.12 -6.97 -8.37
N GLY A 113 10.06 -6.77 -7.58
CA GLY A 113 8.67 -6.93 -8.03
C GLY A 113 8.19 -5.83 -8.99
N HIS A 114 8.79 -4.63 -8.91
CA HIS A 114 8.51 -3.49 -9.79
C HIS A 114 9.43 -3.39 -11.02
N ARG A 115 10.34 -4.36 -11.24
CA ARG A 115 11.08 -4.41 -12.50
C ARG A 115 10.14 -4.82 -13.62
N SER A 116 9.65 -3.84 -14.38
CA SER A 116 9.24 -4.06 -15.76
C SER A 116 10.43 -4.69 -16.50
N THR A 117 10.32 -5.97 -16.84
CA THR A 117 11.16 -6.56 -17.89
C THR A 117 10.71 -5.94 -19.21
N ALA A 118 11.34 -4.84 -19.59
CA ALA A 118 11.36 -4.37 -20.98
C ALA A 118 12.35 -5.22 -21.79
#